data_AF-A0A4Y7L058-F1
#
_entry.id   AF-A0A4Y7L058-F1
#
_cell.length_a   1.000
_cell.length_b   1.000
_cell.length_c   1.000
_cell.angle_alpha   90.00
_cell.angle_beta   90.00
_cell.angle_gamma   90.00
#
_symmetry.space_group_name_H-M   'P 1'
#
loop_
_entity.id
_entity.type
_entity.pdbx_description
1 polymer ?
#
loop_
_entity_poly.entity_id
_entity_poly.type
_entity_poly.pdbx_seq_one_letter_code
_entity_poly.pdbx_strand_id
1 'polypeptide(L)'
;MASKLVRRSEEETEAAKDLNYLSKFPTYNVDDSHEHIIEFRSSGSAEALVSLVLNSPTQCYKQAAEESIKLFLYPNIRSMPKLIRKHCVRLVLVFCESLYSEDKHGDQHPLYYSCRKTLDTIRKLYPFVRELAKSLCRGLYKFRESSHTKVHTSLRLSIENDVQLLTFFSRYVIRAIEDHVILKGQSLPLDMDDDIFEQPCYLGEILFLENMYDDLNLEFIQCLAEVKGNVWYGRFFDHTPTWPSYLSVLRELKKFSKIFLNYEKDLLIQVSKYQYQMDILIKLSKRSDDLLWLLPYKNLINPISRDYLLMKMFPGVKLDFEKQHKMLIDRSQILTESFKPLSLATSKSLRCGLSVEFRNEEAVGYGVLREWFFVICQELFDPKGSLFLACPSDPPVVPRELNYFAFAGRVIALALMHEVQVGITFDPVFFYQLAGGVISLEDI
;
A
#
# COMPACT_ATOMS: atom_id res chain seq x y z
N MET A 1 -17.40 6.78 48.13
CA MET A 1 -17.27 8.25 47.98
C MET A 1 -15.82 8.70 47.98
N ALA A 2 -15.00 8.26 48.93
CA ALA A 2 -13.55 8.55 48.97
C ALA A 2 -12.77 8.09 47.71
N SER A 3 -13.06 6.93 47.12
CA SER A 3 -12.38 6.45 45.90
C SER A 3 -12.69 7.27 44.63
N LYS A 4 -13.89 7.89 44.56
CA LYS A 4 -14.25 8.82 43.47
C LYS A 4 -13.59 10.19 43.63
N LEU A 5 -13.35 10.61 44.88
CA LEU A 5 -12.63 11.85 45.18
C LEU A 5 -11.13 11.71 44.94
N VAL A 6 -10.55 10.55 45.24
CA VAL A 6 -9.13 10.25 44.96
C VAL A 6 -8.85 10.19 43.45
N ARG A 7 -9.67 9.46 42.67
CA ARG A 7 -9.57 9.45 41.19
C ARG A 7 -9.74 10.84 40.57
N ARG A 8 -10.69 11.63 41.06
CA ARG A 8 -10.86 13.03 40.61
C ARG A 8 -9.66 13.91 40.94
N SER A 9 -9.04 13.74 42.11
CA SER A 9 -7.85 14.50 42.48
C SER A 9 -6.63 14.09 41.65
N GLU A 10 -6.52 12.81 41.27
CA GLU A 10 -5.47 12.30 40.38
C GLU A 10 -5.65 12.86 38.96
N GLU A 11 -6.87 12.80 38.39
CA GLU A 11 -7.25 13.41 37.10
C GLU A 11 -6.97 14.93 37.05
N GLU A 12 -7.25 15.66 38.13
CA GLU A 12 -6.97 17.10 38.23
C GLU A 12 -5.46 17.40 38.32
N THR A 13 -4.66 16.55 38.98
CA THR A 13 -3.19 16.71 39.04
C THR A 13 -2.47 16.35 37.74
N GLU A 14 -2.98 15.39 36.98
CA GLU A 14 -2.44 15.00 35.67
C GLU A 14 -2.78 16.06 34.61
N ALA A 15 -4.00 16.57 34.64
CA ALA A 15 -4.41 17.71 33.81
C ALA A 15 -3.63 19.00 34.08
N ALA A 16 -3.30 19.30 35.34
CA ALA A 16 -2.49 20.47 35.69
C ALA A 16 -1.06 20.38 35.17
N LYS A 17 -0.53 19.16 35.02
CA LYS A 17 0.76 18.92 34.32
C LYS A 17 0.59 19.18 32.83
N ASP A 18 -0.42 18.58 32.17
CA ASP A 18 -0.70 18.73 30.74
C ASP A 18 -0.99 20.18 30.31
N LEU A 19 -1.65 20.96 31.17
CA LEU A 19 -1.90 22.40 30.97
C LEU A 19 -0.62 23.24 30.94
N ASN A 20 0.33 22.95 31.84
CA ASN A 20 1.65 23.59 31.82
C ASN A 20 2.48 23.16 30.60
N TYR A 21 2.28 21.95 30.08
CA TYR A 21 2.95 21.44 28.87
C TYR A 21 2.44 22.11 27.58
N LEU A 22 1.13 22.29 27.42
CA LEU A 22 0.52 22.90 26.23
C LEU A 22 0.85 24.39 26.07
N SER A 23 1.16 25.09 27.17
CA SER A 23 1.62 26.49 27.12
C SER A 23 3.00 26.66 26.45
N LYS A 24 3.82 25.58 26.38
CA LYS A 24 5.16 25.57 25.80
C LYS A 24 5.19 25.15 24.33
N PHE A 25 4.07 24.65 23.80
CA PHE A 25 3.92 24.18 22.42
C PHE A 25 4.44 25.14 21.33
N PRO A 26 4.30 26.49 21.46
CA PRO A 26 4.84 27.44 20.49
C PRO A 26 6.37 27.64 20.52
N THR A 27 7.09 27.01 21.47
CA THR A 27 8.52 27.31 21.74
C THR A 27 9.49 26.17 21.39
N TYR A 28 8.98 25.02 20.94
CA TYR A 28 9.79 23.84 20.61
C TYR A 28 10.29 23.81 19.15
N ASN A 29 11.39 23.09 18.89
CA ASN A 29 11.78 22.70 17.53
C ASN A 29 10.76 21.69 16.95
N VAL A 30 10.74 21.54 15.62
CA VAL A 30 9.75 20.76 14.87
C VAL A 30 9.75 19.26 15.26
N ASP A 31 10.93 18.71 15.57
CA ASP A 31 11.10 17.29 15.92
C ASP A 31 10.59 16.98 17.34
N ASP A 32 10.96 17.79 18.34
CA ASP A 32 10.47 17.65 19.72
C ASP A 32 8.94 17.80 19.78
N SER A 33 8.39 18.78 19.05
CA SER A 33 6.95 19.02 18.96
C SER A 33 6.17 17.81 18.40
N HIS A 34 6.80 17.04 17.50
CA HIS A 34 6.18 15.88 16.88
C HIS A 34 6.11 14.68 17.84
N GLU A 35 7.19 14.40 18.58
CA GLU A 35 7.21 13.33 19.59
C GLU A 35 6.20 13.61 20.72
N HIS A 36 6.14 14.86 21.19
CA HIS A 36 5.23 15.25 22.26
C HIS A 36 3.74 15.18 21.86
N ILE A 37 3.37 15.48 20.60
CA ILE A 37 1.98 15.27 20.15
C ILE A 37 1.63 13.78 20.07
N ILE A 38 2.59 12.94 19.71
CA ILE A 38 2.35 11.49 19.68
C ILE A 38 2.11 10.97 21.09
N GLU A 39 2.91 11.43 22.06
CA GLU A 39 2.77 11.10 23.48
C GLU A 39 1.42 11.58 24.05
N PHE A 40 1.08 12.86 23.84
CA PHE A 40 -0.20 13.46 24.23
C PHE A 40 -1.42 12.72 23.65
N ARG A 41 -1.29 12.13 22.46
CA ARG A 41 -2.35 11.33 21.83
C ARG A 41 -2.49 9.96 22.48
N SER A 42 -1.38 9.37 22.93
CA SER A 42 -1.40 8.03 23.54
C SER A 42 -1.80 8.03 25.01
N SER A 43 -1.82 9.19 25.68
CA SER A 43 -2.12 9.30 27.11
C SER A 43 -3.61 9.50 27.47
N GLY A 44 -4.51 9.67 26.49
CA GLY A 44 -5.92 9.99 26.78
C GLY A 44 -6.14 11.42 27.31
N SER A 45 -5.12 12.28 27.20
CA SER A 45 -5.16 13.67 27.66
C SER A 45 -6.20 14.52 26.90
N ALA A 46 -6.58 14.12 25.69
CA ALA A 46 -7.55 14.86 24.88
C ALA A 46 -8.97 14.75 25.45
N GLU A 47 -9.36 13.56 25.88
CA GLU A 47 -10.63 13.25 26.53
C GLU A 47 -10.68 13.87 27.93
N ALA A 48 -9.56 13.84 28.66
CA ALA A 48 -9.44 14.50 29.97
C ALA A 48 -9.66 16.01 29.89
N LEU A 49 -9.10 16.69 28.87
CA LEU A 49 -9.34 18.12 28.65
C LEU A 49 -10.81 18.44 28.40
N VAL A 50 -11.51 17.61 27.62
CA VAL A 50 -12.94 17.81 27.35
C VAL A 50 -13.77 17.59 28.61
N SER A 51 -13.45 16.56 29.39
CA SER A 51 -14.15 16.31 30.65
C SER A 51 -13.94 17.44 31.66
N LEU A 52 -12.78 18.11 31.65
CA LEU A 52 -12.56 19.32 32.46
C LEU A 52 -13.40 20.51 31.99
N VAL A 53 -13.51 20.72 30.68
CA VAL A 53 -14.36 21.78 30.12
C VAL A 53 -15.82 21.60 30.53
N LEU A 54 -16.34 20.37 30.48
CA LEU A 54 -17.74 20.09 30.74
C LEU A 54 -18.05 19.95 32.25
N ASN A 55 -17.24 19.17 32.96
CA ASN A 55 -17.59 18.65 34.28
C ASN A 55 -16.82 19.26 35.45
N SER A 56 -15.77 20.08 35.21
CA SER A 56 -14.98 20.65 36.31
C SER A 56 -15.81 21.65 37.15
N PRO A 57 -15.77 21.56 38.50
CA PRO A 57 -16.43 22.52 39.38
C PRO A 57 -15.68 23.86 39.46
N THR A 58 -14.44 23.93 38.96
CA THR A 58 -13.54 25.08 39.12
C THR A 58 -13.41 25.84 37.81
N GLN A 59 -13.81 27.12 37.81
CA GLN A 59 -13.86 27.95 36.61
C GLN A 59 -12.49 28.16 35.93
N CYS A 60 -11.39 28.20 36.72
CA CYS A 60 -10.05 28.38 36.16
C CYS A 60 -9.59 27.15 35.36
N TYR A 61 -9.92 25.92 35.79
CA TYR A 61 -9.60 24.70 35.05
C TYR A 61 -10.44 24.57 33.78
N LYS A 62 -11.72 24.99 33.83
CA LYS A 62 -12.56 25.10 32.64
C LYS A 62 -11.93 26.03 31.60
N GLN A 63 -11.64 27.28 31.98
CA GLN A 63 -11.04 28.25 31.06
C GLN A 63 -9.69 27.80 30.52
N ALA A 64 -8.83 27.22 31.36
CA ALA A 64 -7.52 26.78 30.92
C ALA A 64 -7.60 25.58 29.95
N ALA A 65 -8.53 24.64 30.18
CA ALA A 65 -8.79 23.53 29.26
C ALA A 65 -9.41 24.02 27.94
N GLU A 66 -10.33 24.99 27.98
CA GLU A 66 -10.89 25.61 26.78
C GLU A 66 -9.82 26.31 25.93
N GLU A 67 -8.96 27.11 26.55
CA GLU A 67 -7.86 27.79 25.85
C GLU A 67 -6.86 26.78 25.27
N SER A 68 -6.63 25.67 25.97
CA SER A 68 -5.77 24.58 25.49
C SER A 68 -6.34 23.88 24.25
N ILE A 69 -7.65 23.62 24.22
CA ILE A 69 -8.33 23.07 23.04
C ILE A 69 -8.25 24.06 21.88
N LYS A 70 -8.46 25.37 22.12
CA LYS A 70 -8.39 26.42 21.08
C LYS A 70 -7.03 26.52 20.39
N LEU A 71 -5.93 26.07 21.00
CA LEU A 71 -4.61 26.02 20.35
C LEU A 71 -4.60 25.07 19.14
N PHE A 72 -5.41 24.02 19.17
CA PHE A 72 -5.53 23.04 18.09
C PHE A 72 -6.58 23.43 17.03
N LEU A 73 -7.29 24.54 17.22
CA LEU A 73 -8.38 24.98 16.36
C LEU A 73 -7.96 26.14 15.45
N TYR A 74 -8.78 26.45 14.44
CA TYR A 74 -8.55 27.61 13.59
C TYR A 74 -8.73 28.93 14.36
N PRO A 75 -7.84 29.94 14.19
CA PRO A 75 -6.74 30.03 13.21
C PRO A 75 -5.40 29.43 13.66
N ASN A 76 -5.25 29.03 14.92
CA ASN A 76 -3.98 28.63 15.53
C ASN A 76 -3.36 27.38 14.88
N ILE A 77 -4.17 26.42 14.43
CA ILE A 77 -3.68 25.25 13.68
C ILE A 77 -2.95 25.62 12.36
N ARG A 78 -3.17 26.83 11.82
CA ARG A 78 -2.52 27.31 10.60
C ARG A 78 -1.06 27.73 10.82
N SER A 79 -0.73 28.27 11.99
CA SER A 79 0.65 28.68 12.32
C SER A 79 1.56 27.49 12.61
N MET A 80 1.00 26.29 12.81
CA MET A 80 1.76 25.08 13.05
C MET A 80 2.42 24.50 11.77
N PRO A 81 3.61 23.88 11.89
CA PRO A 81 4.26 23.14 10.81
C PRO A 81 3.38 22.05 10.18
N LYS A 82 3.55 21.79 8.88
CA LYS A 82 2.70 20.87 8.10
C LYS A 82 2.66 19.43 8.67
N LEU A 83 3.79 18.93 9.16
CA LEU A 83 3.90 17.58 9.76
C LEU A 83 3.06 17.46 11.04
N ILE A 84 3.15 18.45 11.92
CA ILE A 84 2.40 18.55 13.18
C ILE A 84 0.90 18.69 12.93
N ARG A 85 0.50 19.50 11.95
CA ARG A 85 -0.91 19.75 11.59
C ARG A 85 -1.70 18.47 11.36
N LYS A 86 -1.10 17.48 10.71
CA LYS A 86 -1.72 16.18 10.44
C LYS A 86 -2.12 15.43 11.72
N HIS A 87 -1.32 15.57 12.78
CA HIS A 87 -1.62 14.95 14.08
C HIS A 87 -2.63 15.78 14.86
N CYS A 88 -2.57 17.12 14.78
CA CYS A 88 -3.55 18.01 15.42
C CYS A 88 -4.97 17.80 14.87
N VAL A 89 -5.15 17.55 13.57
CA VAL A 89 -6.49 17.27 12.98
C VAL A 89 -7.17 16.07 13.65
N ARG A 90 -6.40 15.05 14.06
CA ARG A 90 -6.93 13.89 14.79
C ARG A 90 -7.33 14.23 16.22
N LEU A 91 -6.59 15.11 16.90
CA LEU A 91 -6.97 15.62 18.22
C LEU A 91 -8.25 16.46 18.14
N VAL A 92 -8.41 17.26 17.08
CA VAL A 92 -9.63 18.05 16.82
C VAL A 92 -10.86 17.15 16.63
N LEU A 93 -10.70 15.97 16.02
CA LEU A 93 -11.76 14.96 15.95
C LEU A 93 -12.13 14.46 17.35
N VAL A 94 -11.15 13.99 18.14
CA VAL A 94 -11.39 13.50 19.52
C VAL A 94 -12.08 14.56 20.40
N PHE A 95 -11.68 15.83 20.28
CA PHE A 95 -12.35 16.93 20.99
C PHE A 95 -13.81 17.09 20.52
N CYS A 96 -14.06 17.03 19.22
CA CYS A 96 -15.40 17.14 18.65
C CYS A 96 -16.32 16.00 19.09
N GLU A 97 -15.79 14.77 19.14
CA GLU A 97 -16.51 13.55 19.54
C GLU A 97 -16.84 13.55 21.03
N SER A 98 -15.86 13.90 21.87
CA SER A 98 -16.04 13.93 23.33
C SER A 98 -16.97 15.07 23.77
N LEU A 99 -16.93 16.23 23.10
CA LEU A 99 -17.84 17.35 23.38
C LEU A 99 -19.29 17.02 23.00
N TYR A 100 -19.49 16.13 22.03
CA TYR A 100 -20.80 15.69 21.59
C TYR A 100 -21.38 14.57 22.46
N SER A 101 -20.54 13.67 22.98
CA SER A 101 -20.98 12.50 23.75
C SER A 101 -21.29 12.80 25.22
N GLU A 102 -20.60 13.76 25.84
CA GLU A 102 -20.75 14.07 27.28
C GLU A 102 -21.81 15.15 27.58
N ASP A 103 -22.24 15.96 26.60
CA ASP A 103 -23.19 17.05 26.80
C ASP A 103 -24.53 16.77 26.09
N LYS A 104 -25.64 16.78 26.85
CA LYS A 104 -27.01 16.59 26.32
C LYS A 104 -27.45 17.73 25.37
N HIS A 105 -26.69 18.83 25.32
CA HIS A 105 -26.82 19.95 24.38
C HIS A 105 -25.50 20.24 23.63
N GLY A 106 -24.63 19.23 23.44
CA GLY A 106 -23.27 19.38 22.91
C GLY A 106 -23.17 20.02 21.51
N ASP A 107 -24.27 20.01 20.75
CA ASP A 107 -24.44 20.69 19.48
C ASP A 107 -24.48 22.23 19.59
N GLN A 108 -24.71 22.79 20.78
CA GLN A 108 -24.73 24.23 21.07
C GLN A 108 -23.42 24.75 21.69
N HIS A 109 -22.45 23.88 22.01
CA HIS A 109 -21.21 24.30 22.66
C HIS A 109 -20.29 25.08 21.68
N PRO A 110 -19.81 26.29 22.03
CA PRO A 110 -18.98 27.12 21.13
C PRO A 110 -17.67 26.46 20.66
N LEU A 111 -17.08 25.59 21.49
CA LEU A 111 -15.91 24.79 21.10
C LEU A 111 -16.25 23.68 20.11
N TYR A 112 -17.42 23.05 20.23
CA TYR A 112 -17.88 22.05 19.27
C TYR A 112 -18.03 22.68 17.87
N TYR A 113 -18.63 23.89 17.79
CA TYR A 113 -18.71 24.66 16.56
C TYR A 113 -17.31 25.00 15.98
N SER A 114 -16.35 25.33 16.84
CA SER A 114 -14.98 25.67 16.45
C SER A 114 -14.16 24.45 15.97
N CYS A 115 -14.36 23.28 16.59
CA CYS A 115 -13.86 21.99 16.12
C CYS A 115 -14.42 21.66 14.74
N ARG A 116 -15.75 21.76 14.59
CA ARG A 116 -16.45 21.52 13.32
C ARG A 116 -15.99 22.45 12.20
N LYS A 117 -15.82 23.75 12.48
CA LYS A 117 -15.26 24.74 11.53
C LYS A 117 -13.82 24.44 11.11
N THR A 118 -13.06 23.79 11.99
CA THR A 118 -11.69 23.33 11.69
C THR A 118 -11.72 22.08 10.80
N LEU A 119 -12.68 21.17 11.02
CA LEU A 119 -12.94 19.98 10.19
C LEU A 119 -13.61 20.30 8.84
N ASP A 120 -14.32 21.43 8.72
CA ASP A 120 -14.88 21.97 7.48
C ASP A 120 -13.84 22.15 6.36
N THR A 121 -12.56 22.14 6.70
CA THR A 121 -11.45 22.09 5.73
C THR A 121 -11.52 20.84 4.82
N ILE A 122 -12.09 19.73 5.29
CA ILE A 122 -12.33 18.52 4.50
C ILE A 122 -13.51 18.71 3.53
N ARG A 123 -14.58 19.39 3.94
CA ARG A 123 -15.69 19.76 3.03
C ARG A 123 -15.21 20.66 1.89
N LYS A 124 -14.18 21.47 2.13
CA LYS A 124 -13.52 22.30 1.09
C LYS A 124 -12.67 21.49 0.11
N LEU A 125 -12.20 20.29 0.48
CA LEU A 125 -11.46 19.39 -0.42
C LEU A 125 -12.40 18.65 -1.37
N TYR A 126 -13.67 18.51 -0.99
CA TYR A 126 -14.65 17.76 -1.76
C TYR A 126 -14.88 18.29 -3.19
N PRO A 127 -15.09 19.61 -3.42
CA PRO A 127 -15.15 20.15 -4.78
C PRO A 127 -13.89 19.91 -5.61
N PHE A 128 -12.72 19.80 -4.95
CA PHE A 128 -11.46 19.55 -5.63
C PHE A 128 -11.35 18.09 -6.10
N VAL A 129 -11.66 17.13 -5.23
CA VAL A 129 -11.75 15.69 -5.59
C VAL A 129 -12.76 15.49 -6.72
N ARG A 130 -13.90 16.16 -6.63
CA ARG A 130 -14.94 16.19 -7.67
C ARG A 130 -14.40 16.65 -9.02
N GLU A 131 -13.73 17.80 -9.08
CA GLU A 131 -13.24 18.33 -10.35
C GLU A 131 -12.09 17.49 -10.92
N LEU A 132 -11.26 16.87 -10.07
CA LEU A 132 -10.24 15.91 -10.51
C LEU A 132 -10.86 14.67 -11.15
N ALA A 133 -11.87 14.07 -10.52
CA ALA A 133 -12.56 12.91 -11.07
C ALA A 133 -13.23 13.25 -12.42
N LYS A 134 -13.90 14.40 -12.52
CA LYS A 134 -14.44 14.87 -13.81
C LYS A 134 -13.37 15.16 -14.85
N SER A 135 -12.25 15.76 -14.46
CA SER A 135 -11.10 16.00 -15.34
C SER A 135 -10.59 14.68 -15.89
N LEU A 136 -10.47 13.68 -15.03
CA LEU A 136 -10.09 12.32 -15.39
C LEU A 136 -11.09 11.69 -16.36
N CYS A 137 -12.40 11.73 -16.09
CA CYS A 137 -13.43 11.24 -17.01
C CYS A 137 -13.33 11.92 -18.38
N ARG A 138 -13.19 13.26 -18.42
CA ARG A 138 -12.98 14.01 -19.68
C ARG A 138 -11.68 13.61 -20.39
N GLY A 139 -10.62 13.36 -19.64
CA GLY A 139 -9.33 12.91 -20.16
C GLY A 139 -9.43 11.53 -20.79
N LEU A 140 -10.09 10.60 -20.10
CA LEU A 140 -10.36 9.24 -20.56
C LEU A 140 -11.27 9.24 -21.80
N TYR A 141 -12.35 10.02 -21.79
CA TYR A 141 -13.25 10.20 -22.92
C TYR A 141 -12.51 10.73 -24.16
N LYS A 142 -11.75 11.83 -24.01
CA LYS A 142 -10.96 12.41 -25.10
C LYS A 142 -9.92 11.42 -25.62
N PHE A 143 -9.29 10.65 -24.72
CA PHE A 143 -8.36 9.62 -25.12
C PHE A 143 -9.06 8.57 -25.99
N ARG A 144 -10.21 8.06 -25.56
CA ARG A 144 -11.03 7.10 -26.32
C ARG A 144 -11.40 7.62 -27.71
N GLU A 145 -11.88 8.86 -27.82
CA GLU A 145 -12.20 9.46 -29.13
C GLU A 145 -10.95 9.66 -30.00
N SER A 146 -9.81 9.98 -29.38
CA SER A 146 -8.57 10.27 -30.09
C SER A 146 -7.83 9.05 -30.62
N SER A 147 -8.32 7.83 -30.40
CA SER A 147 -7.72 6.54 -30.81
C SER A 147 -7.33 6.41 -32.30
N HIS A 148 -7.72 7.38 -33.14
CA HIS A 148 -7.36 7.48 -34.56
C HIS A 148 -6.32 8.58 -34.90
N THR A 149 -5.82 9.33 -33.91
CA THR A 149 -4.83 10.40 -34.11
C THR A 149 -3.79 10.42 -32.98
N LYS A 150 -2.59 10.94 -33.25
CA LYS A 150 -1.47 10.99 -32.28
C LYS A 150 -1.93 11.65 -30.97
N VAL A 151 -2.14 10.85 -29.93
CA VAL A 151 -2.41 11.35 -28.58
C VAL A 151 -1.24 12.21 -28.13
N HIS A 152 -1.51 13.49 -27.87
CA HIS A 152 -0.48 14.45 -27.45
C HIS A 152 0.07 14.08 -26.07
N THR A 153 1.40 14.05 -25.94
CA THR A 153 2.12 13.84 -24.66
C THR A 153 1.61 14.72 -23.51
N SER A 154 1.05 15.89 -23.81
CA SER A 154 0.41 16.79 -22.84
C SER A 154 -0.84 16.19 -22.17
N LEU A 155 -1.73 15.55 -22.94
CA LEU A 155 -2.93 14.90 -22.39
C LEU A 155 -2.54 13.75 -21.44
N ARG A 156 -1.50 13.00 -21.82
CA ARG A 156 -0.95 11.93 -20.98
C ARG A 156 -0.45 12.43 -19.63
N LEU A 157 0.41 13.46 -19.63
CA LEU A 157 0.95 14.03 -18.40
C LEU A 157 -0.16 14.63 -17.52
N SER A 158 -1.21 15.18 -18.13
CA SER A 158 -2.39 15.68 -17.41
C SER A 158 -3.12 14.55 -16.69
N ILE A 159 -3.41 13.43 -17.35
CA ILE A 159 -4.09 12.28 -16.74
C ILE A 159 -3.23 11.69 -15.61
N GLU A 160 -1.93 11.49 -15.83
CA GLU A 160 -1.02 10.96 -14.80
C GLU A 160 -1.00 11.88 -13.56
N ASN A 161 -0.96 13.20 -13.74
CA ASN A 161 -1.01 14.18 -12.65
C ASN A 161 -2.37 14.18 -11.94
N ASP A 162 -3.48 14.14 -12.68
CA ASP A 162 -4.84 14.14 -12.12
C ASP A 162 -5.08 12.89 -11.26
N VAL A 163 -4.59 11.72 -11.68
CA VAL A 163 -4.67 10.47 -10.89
C VAL A 163 -3.85 10.56 -9.61
N GLN A 164 -2.65 11.14 -9.66
CA GLN A 164 -1.82 11.34 -8.46
C GLN A 164 -2.48 12.28 -7.46
N LEU A 165 -3.04 13.39 -7.94
CA LEU A 165 -3.78 14.33 -7.11
C LEU A 165 -5.04 13.67 -6.55
N LEU A 166 -5.80 12.94 -7.38
CA LEU A 166 -6.99 12.21 -6.94
C LEU A 166 -6.63 11.23 -5.82
N THR A 167 -5.57 10.44 -6.00
CA THR A 167 -5.04 9.50 -4.99
C THR A 167 -4.67 10.18 -3.68
N PHE A 168 -4.11 11.39 -3.76
CA PHE A 168 -3.71 12.15 -2.59
C PHE A 168 -4.91 12.70 -1.83
N PHE A 169 -5.86 13.32 -2.55
CA PHE A 169 -6.99 14.02 -1.93
C PHE A 169 -8.14 13.08 -1.55
N SER A 170 -8.37 12.00 -2.32
CA SER A 170 -9.38 10.97 -2.03
C SER A 170 -9.20 10.37 -0.65
N ARG A 171 -7.95 10.15 -0.22
CA ARG A 171 -7.62 9.61 1.11
C ARG A 171 -8.24 10.42 2.26
N TYR A 172 -8.26 11.74 2.16
CA TYR A 172 -8.83 12.59 3.22
C TYR A 172 -10.35 12.53 3.24
N VAL A 173 -10.98 12.42 2.06
CA VAL A 173 -12.43 12.30 1.93
C VAL A 173 -12.91 10.92 2.39
N ILE A 174 -12.26 9.84 1.93
CA ILE A 174 -12.55 8.47 2.37
C ILE A 174 -12.40 8.37 3.89
N ARG A 175 -11.33 8.97 4.45
CA ARG A 175 -11.13 8.92 5.88
C ARG A 175 -12.21 9.66 6.67
N ALA A 176 -12.66 10.80 6.17
CA ALA A 176 -13.75 11.54 6.81
C ALA A 176 -15.08 10.78 6.77
N ILE A 177 -15.31 9.99 5.71
CA ILE A 177 -16.47 9.09 5.62
C ILE A 177 -16.31 7.93 6.59
N GLU A 178 -15.14 7.27 6.64
CA GLU A 178 -14.85 6.23 7.64
C GLU A 178 -15.12 6.73 9.06
N ASP A 179 -14.59 7.90 9.41
CA ASP A 179 -14.77 8.48 10.75
C ASP A 179 -16.26 8.82 10.99
N HIS A 180 -16.99 9.33 9.99
CA HIS A 180 -18.44 9.57 10.08
C HIS A 180 -19.26 8.28 10.29
N VAL A 181 -18.93 7.22 9.56
CA VAL A 181 -19.59 5.90 9.63
C VAL A 181 -19.34 5.26 11.01
N ILE A 182 -18.10 5.33 11.51
CA ILE A 182 -17.75 4.88 12.86
C ILE A 182 -18.55 5.64 13.92
N LEU A 183 -18.68 6.97 13.79
CA LEU A 183 -19.44 7.79 14.74
C LEU A 183 -20.92 7.44 14.81
N LYS A 184 -21.48 6.94 13.71
CA LYS A 184 -22.86 6.46 13.64
C LYS A 184 -23.03 5.01 14.13
N GLY A 185 -21.95 4.37 14.58
CA GLY A 185 -21.97 2.96 14.98
C GLY A 185 -22.18 2.00 13.79
N GLN A 186 -21.94 2.49 12.57
CA GLN A 186 -22.05 1.72 11.34
C GLN A 186 -20.67 1.19 10.94
N SER A 187 -20.66 0.22 10.03
CA SER A 187 -19.45 -0.33 9.44
C SER A 187 -19.50 -0.18 7.92
N LEU A 188 -18.35 0.08 7.30
CA LEU A 188 -18.21 -0.07 5.87
C LEU A 188 -18.25 -1.56 5.46
N PRO A 189 -18.78 -1.89 4.28
CA PRO A 189 -19.36 -0.99 3.28
C PRO A 189 -20.80 -0.53 3.60
N LEU A 190 -21.18 0.66 3.10
CA LEU A 190 -22.51 1.27 3.24
C LEU A 190 -23.52 0.64 2.29
N ASP A 191 -24.67 0.25 2.80
CA ASP A 191 -25.85 -0.01 1.98
C ASP A 191 -26.53 1.32 1.65
N MET A 192 -26.71 1.62 0.36
CA MET A 192 -27.34 2.87 -0.08
C MET A 192 -28.87 2.75 -0.18
N ASP A 193 -29.41 1.53 -0.11
CA ASP A 193 -30.85 1.23 -0.16
C ASP A 193 -31.50 1.21 1.23
N ASP A 194 -30.72 1.09 2.31
CA ASP A 194 -31.24 1.16 3.68
C ASP A 194 -31.52 2.62 4.10
N ASP A 195 -32.52 2.83 4.97
CA ASP A 195 -32.90 4.12 5.61
C ASP A 195 -31.85 4.62 6.64
N ILE A 196 -30.57 4.54 6.28
CA ILE A 196 -29.38 4.75 7.14
C ILE A 196 -29.14 6.22 7.51
N PHE A 197 -29.86 7.17 6.90
CA PHE A 197 -29.49 8.59 6.90
C PHE A 197 -30.38 9.50 7.75
N GLU A 198 -30.51 9.22 9.05
CA GLU A 198 -30.99 10.22 10.00
C GLU A 198 -29.86 11.22 10.36
N GLN A 199 -29.79 12.31 9.57
CA GLN A 199 -29.04 13.60 9.67
C GLN A 199 -27.72 13.82 8.86
N PRO A 200 -27.47 15.08 8.40
CA PRO A 200 -26.97 15.41 7.05
C PRO A 200 -25.47 15.75 6.92
N CYS A 201 -24.61 15.42 7.91
CA CYS A 201 -23.18 15.65 7.74
C CYS A 201 -22.62 14.60 6.76
N TYR A 202 -22.17 15.05 5.59
CA TYR A 202 -21.61 14.23 4.52
C TYR A 202 -22.58 13.42 3.66
N LEU A 203 -23.89 13.40 3.90
CA LEU A 203 -24.84 12.70 3.01
C LEU A 203 -24.72 13.17 1.54
N GLY A 204 -24.71 14.48 1.32
CA GLY A 204 -24.50 15.04 -0.02
C GLY A 204 -23.14 14.68 -0.59
N GLU A 205 -22.11 14.61 0.26
CA GLU A 205 -20.77 14.20 -0.11
C GLU A 205 -20.64 12.68 -0.36
N ILE A 206 -21.43 11.83 0.28
CA ILE A 206 -21.45 10.37 0.05
C ILE A 206 -22.17 10.09 -1.26
N LEU A 207 -23.37 10.65 -1.44
CA LEU A 207 -24.15 10.52 -2.68
C LEU A 207 -23.38 11.02 -3.90
N PHE A 208 -22.66 12.15 -3.78
CA PHE A 208 -21.86 12.60 -4.92
C PHE A 208 -20.61 11.73 -5.16
N LEU A 209 -20.02 11.09 -4.14
CA LEU A 209 -18.93 10.13 -4.38
C LEU A 209 -19.42 8.87 -5.08
N GLU A 210 -20.62 8.42 -4.75
CA GLU A 210 -21.29 7.32 -5.43
C GLU A 210 -21.45 7.64 -6.92
N ASN A 211 -22.11 8.76 -7.25
CA ASN A 211 -22.25 9.22 -8.63
C ASN A 211 -20.90 9.39 -9.35
N MET A 212 -19.90 9.93 -8.66
CA MET A 212 -18.55 10.09 -9.20
C MET A 212 -17.88 8.75 -9.50
N TYR A 213 -18.08 7.76 -8.63
CA TYR A 213 -17.60 6.41 -8.86
C TYR A 213 -18.26 5.81 -10.11
N ASP A 214 -19.58 5.94 -10.24
CA ASP A 214 -20.32 5.38 -11.38
C ASP A 214 -19.85 5.99 -12.70
N ASP A 215 -19.74 7.32 -12.76
CA ASP A 215 -19.24 8.05 -13.92
C ASP A 215 -17.82 7.59 -14.30
N LEU A 216 -16.92 7.51 -13.31
CA LEU A 216 -15.53 7.13 -13.55
C LEU A 216 -15.40 5.65 -13.93
N ASN A 217 -16.18 4.77 -13.30
CA ASN A 217 -16.18 3.35 -13.58
C ASN A 217 -16.71 3.08 -15.00
N LEU A 218 -17.81 3.74 -15.40
CA LEU A 218 -18.35 3.64 -16.75
C LEU A 218 -17.30 4.03 -17.81
N GLU A 219 -16.68 5.20 -17.65
CA GLU A 219 -15.65 5.68 -18.57
C GLU A 219 -14.41 4.78 -18.56
N PHE A 220 -13.99 4.29 -17.39
CA PHE A 220 -12.89 3.35 -17.26
C PHE A 220 -13.15 2.05 -18.04
N ILE A 221 -14.32 1.43 -17.86
CA ILE A 221 -14.68 0.18 -18.54
C ILE A 221 -14.77 0.39 -20.05
N GLN A 222 -15.36 1.49 -20.50
CA GLN A 222 -15.41 1.82 -21.94
C GLN A 222 -14.01 2.03 -22.53
N CYS A 223 -13.09 2.66 -21.79
CA CYS A 223 -11.70 2.78 -22.22
C CYS A 223 -10.98 1.44 -22.23
N LEU A 224 -11.21 0.58 -21.23
CA LEU A 224 -10.63 -0.76 -21.16
C LEU A 224 -11.07 -1.61 -22.35
N ALA A 225 -12.33 -1.52 -22.78
CA ALA A 225 -12.83 -2.22 -23.95
C ALA A 225 -12.11 -1.83 -25.27
N GLU A 226 -11.65 -0.59 -25.37
CA GLU A 226 -10.91 -0.09 -26.55
C GLU A 226 -9.41 -0.42 -26.53
N VAL A 227 -8.89 -0.98 -25.43
CA VAL A 227 -7.50 -1.44 -25.37
C VAL A 227 -7.31 -2.59 -26.35
N LYS A 228 -6.75 -2.26 -27.52
CA LYS A 228 -6.38 -3.18 -28.59
C LYS A 228 -4.85 -3.22 -28.69
N GLY A 229 -4.28 -4.42 -28.75
CA GLY A 229 -2.83 -4.57 -28.93
C GLY A 229 -2.50 -5.92 -29.56
N ASN A 230 -1.72 -5.91 -30.64
CA ASN A 230 -1.06 -7.11 -31.16
C ASN A 230 0.20 -7.35 -30.32
N VAL A 231 0.10 -8.21 -29.29
CA VAL A 231 1.23 -8.57 -28.44
C VAL A 231 2.01 -9.72 -29.08
N TRP A 232 2.91 -9.43 -30.01
CA TRP A 232 3.88 -10.42 -30.51
C TRP A 232 5.30 -10.08 -30.03
N TYR A 233 5.93 -11.02 -29.32
CA TYR A 233 7.37 -11.08 -29.01
C TYR A 233 8.06 -9.79 -28.54
N GLY A 234 7.48 -9.08 -27.56
CA GLY A 234 8.25 -8.13 -26.73
C GLY A 234 8.86 -6.91 -27.44
N ARG A 235 8.47 -6.63 -28.69
CA ARG A 235 8.75 -5.35 -29.37
C ARG A 235 7.44 -4.76 -29.85
N PHE A 236 7.11 -3.59 -29.34
CA PHE A 236 6.02 -2.77 -29.88
C PHE A 236 6.59 -1.70 -30.80
N PHE A 237 6.06 -1.65 -32.02
CA PHE A 237 6.21 -0.51 -32.91
C PHE A 237 5.51 0.71 -32.30
N ASP A 238 6.12 1.88 -32.49
CA ASP A 238 5.60 3.20 -32.14
C ASP A 238 4.08 3.25 -32.24
N HIS A 239 3.35 3.55 -31.15
CA HIS A 239 2.00 4.18 -31.10
C HIS A 239 1.25 4.09 -29.74
N THR A 240 1.86 3.87 -28.57
CA THR A 240 1.05 3.61 -27.35
C THR A 240 1.37 4.50 -26.15
N PRO A 241 0.67 5.64 -25.95
CA PRO A 241 0.86 6.45 -24.75
C PRO A 241 -0.46 6.73 -23.97
N THR A 242 -0.66 6.03 -22.84
CA THR A 242 -1.34 6.47 -21.56
C THR A 242 -1.67 5.31 -20.60
N TRP A 243 -1.23 4.09 -20.88
CA TRP A 243 -1.78 2.90 -20.21
C TRP A 243 -1.40 2.65 -18.73
N PRO A 244 -0.25 3.14 -18.20
CA PRO A 244 0.06 3.06 -16.76
C PRO A 244 -0.94 3.80 -15.86
N SER A 245 -1.67 4.78 -16.43
CA SER A 245 -2.74 5.48 -15.72
C SER A 245 -3.94 4.57 -15.47
N TYR A 246 -4.27 3.62 -16.36
CA TYR A 246 -5.46 2.75 -16.19
C TYR A 246 -5.38 1.86 -14.95
N LEU A 247 -4.23 1.22 -14.70
CA LEU A 247 -4.05 0.42 -13.48
C LEU A 247 -4.08 1.27 -12.21
N SER A 248 -3.70 2.55 -12.32
CA SER A 248 -3.77 3.51 -11.22
C SER A 248 -5.20 4.00 -10.99
N VAL A 249 -5.97 4.27 -12.06
CA VAL A 249 -7.40 4.58 -12.00
C VAL A 249 -8.18 3.41 -11.41
N LEU A 250 -7.93 2.19 -11.88
CA LEU A 250 -8.56 0.98 -11.34
C LEU A 250 -8.27 0.81 -9.84
N ARG A 251 -7.05 1.16 -9.40
CA ARG A 251 -6.71 1.15 -7.97
C ARG A 251 -7.51 2.16 -7.18
N GLU A 252 -7.72 3.37 -7.70
CA GLU A 252 -8.57 4.38 -7.05
C GLU A 252 -10.04 3.96 -7.06
N LEU A 253 -10.56 3.43 -8.17
CA LEU A 253 -11.92 2.86 -8.24
C LEU A 253 -12.10 1.77 -7.18
N LYS A 254 -11.12 0.88 -7.02
CA LYS A 254 -11.14 -0.14 -5.96
C LYS A 254 -11.17 0.47 -4.54
N LYS A 255 -10.54 1.62 -4.31
CA LYS A 255 -10.61 2.26 -2.98
C LYS A 255 -12.00 2.83 -2.72
N PHE A 256 -12.59 3.46 -3.71
CA PHE A 256 -13.96 4.00 -3.61
C PHE A 256 -15.01 2.89 -3.50
N SER A 257 -14.82 1.78 -4.23
CA SER A 257 -15.77 0.65 -4.23
C SER A 257 -15.88 -0.07 -2.88
N LYS A 258 -14.92 0.13 -1.97
CA LYS A 258 -14.98 -0.38 -0.60
C LYS A 258 -15.91 0.41 0.32
N ILE A 259 -16.31 1.61 -0.09
CA ILE A 259 -17.22 2.46 0.68
C ILE A 259 -18.65 1.94 0.55
N PHE A 260 -19.02 1.37 -0.61
CA PHE A 260 -20.39 1.02 -0.95
C PHE A 260 -20.57 -0.50 -1.06
N LEU A 261 -21.71 -1.00 -0.62
CA LEU A 261 -22.03 -2.41 -0.59
C LEU A 261 -22.09 -2.96 -2.02
N ASN A 262 -21.55 -4.15 -2.26
CA ASN A 262 -21.47 -4.83 -3.56
C ASN A 262 -20.56 -4.18 -4.63
N TYR A 263 -20.19 -2.91 -4.52
CA TYR A 263 -19.43 -2.20 -5.56
C TYR A 263 -18.07 -2.84 -5.86
N GLU A 264 -17.31 -3.31 -4.84
CA GLU A 264 -16.05 -4.01 -5.08
C GLU A 264 -16.28 -5.29 -5.90
N LYS A 265 -17.30 -6.07 -5.56
CA LYS A 265 -17.65 -7.30 -6.28
C LYS A 265 -18.04 -7.00 -7.73
N ASP A 266 -18.86 -5.98 -7.95
CA ASP A 266 -19.34 -5.61 -9.28
C ASP A 266 -18.22 -5.09 -10.18
N LEU A 267 -17.32 -4.26 -9.64
CA LEU A 267 -16.11 -3.82 -10.34
C LEU A 267 -15.28 -5.00 -10.81
N LEU A 268 -15.03 -5.98 -9.91
CA LEU A 268 -14.22 -7.15 -10.24
C LEU A 268 -14.90 -8.02 -11.31
N ILE A 269 -16.22 -8.20 -11.24
CA ILE A 269 -16.98 -8.91 -12.28
C ILE A 269 -16.87 -8.19 -13.63
N GLN A 270 -17.03 -6.86 -13.65
CA GLN A 270 -16.92 -6.08 -14.89
C GLN A 270 -15.52 -6.18 -15.50
N VAL A 271 -14.46 -5.97 -14.70
CA VAL A 271 -13.07 -6.05 -15.17
C VAL A 271 -12.70 -7.47 -15.60
N SER A 272 -13.25 -8.51 -14.97
CA SER A 272 -12.99 -9.90 -15.34
C SER A 272 -13.42 -10.26 -16.77
N LYS A 273 -14.35 -9.51 -17.36
CA LYS A 273 -14.75 -9.65 -18.77
C LYS A 273 -13.66 -9.19 -19.75
N TYR A 274 -12.66 -8.46 -19.27
CA TYR A 274 -11.59 -7.84 -20.06
C TYR A 274 -10.19 -8.34 -19.63
N GLN A 275 -10.08 -9.63 -19.28
CA GLN A 275 -8.79 -10.26 -18.89
C GLN A 275 -7.67 -10.01 -19.91
N TYR A 276 -7.97 -10.14 -21.21
CA TYR A 276 -6.98 -9.91 -22.27
C TYR A 276 -6.38 -8.50 -22.22
N GLN A 277 -7.21 -7.49 -21.98
CA GLN A 277 -6.80 -6.10 -21.87
C GLN A 277 -6.01 -5.88 -20.59
N MET A 278 -6.43 -6.47 -19.47
CA MET A 278 -5.67 -6.45 -18.22
C MET A 278 -4.28 -7.06 -18.38
N ASP A 279 -4.16 -8.16 -19.12
CA ASP A 279 -2.88 -8.80 -19.42
C ASP A 279 -1.94 -7.90 -20.22
N ILE A 280 -2.49 -7.18 -21.21
CA ILE A 280 -1.75 -6.15 -21.96
C ILE A 280 -1.24 -5.06 -21.01
N LEU A 281 -2.12 -4.53 -20.15
CA LEU A 281 -1.77 -3.46 -19.21
C LEU A 281 -0.66 -3.90 -18.25
N ILE A 282 -0.72 -5.13 -17.73
CA ILE A 282 0.29 -5.68 -16.82
C ILE A 282 1.64 -5.85 -17.51
N LYS A 283 1.65 -6.39 -18.74
CA LYS A 283 2.90 -6.56 -19.52
C LYS A 283 3.59 -5.23 -19.84
N LEU A 284 2.83 -4.13 -19.85
CA LEU A 284 3.33 -2.79 -20.13
C LEU A 284 3.64 -1.95 -18.89
N SER A 285 3.35 -2.48 -17.70
CA SER A 285 3.68 -1.83 -16.44
C SER A 285 5.19 -1.73 -16.19
N LYS A 286 5.59 -0.71 -15.43
CA LYS A 286 6.96 -0.53 -14.97
C LYS A 286 7.18 -1.30 -13.67
N ARG A 287 8.43 -1.68 -13.39
CA ARG A 287 8.83 -2.26 -12.09
C ARG A 287 8.54 -1.34 -10.90
N SER A 288 8.40 -0.03 -11.13
CA SER A 288 8.04 0.96 -10.10
C SER A 288 6.54 0.98 -9.76
N ASP A 289 5.70 0.34 -10.56
CA ASP A 289 4.25 0.42 -10.39
C ASP A 289 3.82 -0.54 -9.28
N ASP A 290 3.15 -0.01 -8.25
CA ASP A 290 2.66 -0.82 -7.12
C ASP A 290 1.42 -1.65 -7.54
N LEU A 291 1.67 -2.81 -8.17
CA LEU A 291 0.64 -3.70 -8.72
C LEU A 291 0.39 -4.94 -7.87
N LEU A 292 0.99 -5.03 -6.67
CA LEU A 292 0.87 -6.19 -5.78
C LEU A 292 -0.57 -6.45 -5.34
N TRP A 293 -1.36 -5.39 -5.26
CA TRP A 293 -2.77 -5.46 -4.88
C TRP A 293 -3.60 -6.32 -5.84
N LEU A 294 -3.12 -6.62 -7.05
CA LEU A 294 -3.81 -7.49 -8.01
C LEU A 294 -3.60 -8.99 -7.76
N LEU A 295 -2.54 -9.40 -7.03
CA LEU A 295 -2.19 -10.81 -6.82
C LEU A 295 -3.31 -11.66 -6.18
N PRO A 296 -4.12 -11.15 -5.24
CA PRO A 296 -5.25 -11.91 -4.69
C PRO A 296 -6.33 -12.24 -5.73
N TYR A 297 -6.42 -11.47 -6.82
CA TYR A 297 -7.50 -11.54 -7.81
C TYR A 297 -7.09 -12.40 -9.00
N LYS A 298 -6.92 -13.71 -8.75
CA LYS A 298 -6.48 -14.69 -9.76
C LYS A 298 -7.34 -14.70 -11.04
N ASN A 299 -8.62 -14.36 -10.92
CA ASN A 299 -9.56 -14.35 -12.04
C ASN A 299 -9.48 -13.07 -12.91
N LEU A 300 -8.65 -12.09 -12.53
CA LEU A 300 -8.46 -10.87 -13.34
C LEU A 300 -7.24 -10.95 -14.26
N ILE A 301 -6.32 -11.88 -13.99
CA ILE A 301 -5.01 -11.94 -14.61
C ILE A 301 -4.75 -13.36 -15.07
N ASN A 302 -4.35 -13.56 -16.32
CA ASN A 302 -4.00 -14.89 -16.77
C ASN A 302 -2.70 -15.38 -16.10
N PRO A 303 -2.44 -16.71 -16.07
CA PRO A 303 -1.25 -17.25 -15.42
C PRO A 303 0.08 -16.64 -15.91
N ILE A 304 0.22 -16.41 -17.21
CA ILE A 304 1.45 -15.87 -17.83
C ILE A 304 1.72 -14.43 -17.36
N SER A 305 0.70 -13.59 -17.31
CA SER A 305 0.80 -12.20 -16.86
C SER A 305 1.04 -12.12 -15.36
N ARG A 306 0.52 -13.08 -14.58
CA ARG A 306 0.81 -13.19 -13.15
C ARG A 306 2.27 -13.57 -12.92
N ASP A 307 2.80 -14.51 -13.69
CA ASP A 307 4.22 -14.88 -13.64
C ASP A 307 5.09 -13.69 -14.04
N TYR A 308 4.71 -12.97 -15.10
CA TYR A 308 5.38 -11.74 -15.52
C TYR A 308 5.39 -10.68 -14.41
N LEU A 309 4.25 -10.46 -13.75
CA LEU A 309 4.13 -9.53 -12.63
C LEU A 309 5.05 -9.94 -11.47
N LEU A 310 5.06 -11.22 -11.10
CA LEU A 310 5.95 -11.75 -10.06
C LEU A 310 7.43 -11.58 -10.44
N MET A 311 7.81 -11.87 -11.70
CA MET A 311 9.18 -11.68 -12.17
C MET A 311 9.62 -10.21 -12.12
N LYS A 312 8.70 -9.27 -12.36
CA LYS A 312 8.98 -7.82 -12.22
C LYS A 312 9.25 -7.39 -10.77
N MET A 313 8.80 -8.14 -9.78
CA MET A 313 9.05 -7.85 -8.36
C MET A 313 10.48 -8.19 -7.93
N PHE A 314 11.16 -9.11 -8.61
CA PHE A 314 12.55 -9.39 -8.30
C PHE A 314 13.44 -8.18 -8.66
N PRO A 315 14.48 -7.88 -7.87
CA PRO A 315 15.43 -6.84 -8.20
C PRO A 315 15.97 -7.09 -9.61
N GLY A 316 15.80 -6.11 -10.51
CA GLY A 316 16.39 -6.21 -11.83
C GLY A 316 17.90 -6.38 -11.71
N VAL A 317 18.47 -7.38 -12.40
CA VAL A 317 19.91 -7.52 -12.50
C VAL A 317 20.46 -6.25 -13.15
N LYS A 318 21.36 -5.56 -12.45
CA LYS A 318 22.01 -4.38 -13.00
C LYS A 318 22.90 -4.82 -14.16
N LEU A 319 22.80 -4.13 -15.31
CA LEU A 319 23.68 -4.34 -16.48
C LEU A 319 25.10 -3.77 -16.27
N ASP A 320 25.52 -3.63 -15.01
CA ASP A 320 26.84 -3.13 -14.66
C ASP A 320 27.78 -4.32 -14.51
N PHE A 321 28.30 -4.77 -15.65
CA PHE A 321 29.17 -5.96 -15.75
C PHE A 321 30.41 -5.86 -14.84
N GLU A 322 30.89 -4.66 -14.52
CA GLU A 322 32.04 -4.46 -13.65
C GLU A 322 31.73 -4.75 -12.17
N LYS A 323 30.46 -4.61 -11.77
CA LYS A 323 30.02 -4.82 -10.38
C LYS A 323 29.47 -6.23 -10.12
N GLN A 324 29.46 -7.10 -11.14
CA GLN A 324 28.98 -8.46 -10.99
C GLN A 324 29.90 -9.26 -10.07
N HIS A 325 29.30 -10.18 -9.31
CA HIS A 325 30.05 -11.14 -8.51
C HIS A 325 30.69 -12.16 -9.46
N LYS A 326 32.02 -12.14 -9.54
CA LYS A 326 32.78 -13.00 -10.46
C LYS A 326 33.16 -14.32 -9.79
N MET A 327 32.95 -15.42 -10.50
CA MET A 327 33.30 -16.77 -10.06
C MET A 327 34.08 -17.48 -11.15
N LEU A 328 35.27 -17.98 -10.81
CA LEU A 328 36.11 -18.80 -11.68
C LEU A 328 36.04 -20.24 -11.20
N ILE A 329 35.46 -21.12 -12.00
CA ILE A 329 35.01 -22.45 -11.58
C ILE A 329 35.70 -23.54 -12.40
N ASP A 330 36.23 -24.54 -11.72
CA ASP A 330 36.58 -25.84 -12.30
C ASP A 330 35.31 -26.70 -12.44
N ARG A 331 34.97 -27.12 -13.66
CA ARG A 331 33.80 -27.97 -13.95
C ARG A 331 33.77 -29.22 -13.07
N SER A 332 34.93 -29.83 -12.82
CA SER A 332 35.04 -31.06 -12.04
C SER A 332 34.73 -30.88 -10.55
N GLN A 333 34.73 -29.63 -10.07
CA GLN A 333 34.51 -29.26 -8.67
C GLN A 333 33.40 -28.20 -8.53
N ILE A 334 32.43 -28.18 -9.46
CA ILE A 334 31.42 -27.12 -9.56
C ILE A 334 30.69 -26.85 -8.24
N LEU A 335 30.31 -27.89 -7.49
CA LEU A 335 29.63 -27.75 -6.20
C LEU A 335 30.52 -27.04 -5.17
N THR A 336 31.73 -27.55 -4.96
CA THR A 336 32.69 -27.05 -3.97
C THR A 336 33.17 -25.63 -4.31
N GLU A 337 33.50 -25.38 -5.58
CA GLU A 337 33.98 -24.08 -6.04
C GLU A 337 32.87 -23.04 -6.12
N SER A 338 31.61 -23.45 -6.25
CA SER A 338 30.47 -22.53 -6.16
C SER A 338 30.09 -22.21 -4.71
N PHE A 339 30.24 -23.17 -3.80
CA PHE A 339 29.76 -23.08 -2.42
C PHE A 339 30.41 -21.92 -1.66
N LYS A 340 31.74 -21.87 -1.61
CA LYS A 340 32.49 -20.87 -0.82
C LYS A 340 32.23 -19.42 -1.26
N PRO A 341 32.35 -19.03 -2.54
CA PRO A 341 32.12 -17.64 -2.95
C PRO A 341 30.67 -17.21 -2.72
N LEU A 342 29.68 -18.04 -3.04
CA LEU A 342 28.27 -17.69 -2.87
C LEU A 342 27.81 -17.65 -1.41
N SER A 343 28.39 -18.49 -0.55
CA SER A 343 28.09 -18.50 0.88
C SER A 343 28.64 -17.25 1.59
N LEU A 344 29.83 -16.80 1.20
CA LEU A 344 30.47 -15.60 1.76
C LEU A 344 29.95 -14.29 1.13
N ALA A 345 29.34 -14.35 -0.05
CA ALA A 345 28.84 -13.17 -0.74
C ALA A 345 27.70 -12.50 0.03
N THR A 346 27.72 -11.16 0.06
CA THR A 346 26.59 -10.39 0.59
C THR A 346 25.45 -10.35 -0.42
N SER A 347 24.20 -10.31 0.05
CA SER A 347 23.03 -10.19 -0.82
C SER A 347 23.10 -8.94 -1.71
N LYS A 348 23.75 -7.86 -1.25
CA LYS A 348 23.95 -6.63 -2.04
C LYS A 348 24.85 -6.87 -3.24
N SER A 349 25.94 -7.63 -3.07
CA SER A 349 26.86 -7.99 -4.16
C SER A 349 26.17 -8.91 -5.16
N LEU A 350 25.45 -9.93 -4.69
CA LEU A 350 24.74 -10.87 -5.55
C LEU A 350 23.65 -10.18 -6.39
N ARG A 351 22.95 -9.18 -5.83
CA ARG A 351 21.97 -8.36 -6.57
C ARG A 351 22.57 -7.51 -7.70
N CYS A 352 23.89 -7.33 -7.74
CA CYS A 352 24.56 -6.69 -8.88
C CYS A 352 24.72 -7.63 -10.08
N GLY A 353 24.34 -8.91 -9.95
CA GLY A 353 24.45 -9.93 -10.99
C GLY A 353 25.63 -10.86 -10.78
N LEU A 354 25.59 -12.01 -11.45
CA LEU A 354 26.61 -13.04 -11.41
C LEU A 354 27.35 -13.14 -12.76
N SER A 355 28.67 -13.30 -12.69
CA SER A 355 29.53 -13.60 -13.83
C SER A 355 30.30 -14.88 -13.52
N VAL A 356 30.13 -15.90 -14.37
CA VAL A 356 30.77 -17.20 -14.22
C VAL A 356 31.69 -17.44 -15.41
N GLU A 357 32.90 -17.90 -15.11
CA GLU A 357 33.90 -18.34 -16.07
C GLU A 357 34.36 -19.75 -15.69
N PHE A 358 34.47 -20.65 -16.66
CA PHE A 358 35.05 -21.96 -16.44
C PHE A 358 36.55 -21.93 -16.70
N ARG A 359 37.33 -22.57 -15.83
CA ARG A 359 38.79 -22.62 -15.97
C ARG A 359 39.19 -23.29 -17.29
N ASN A 360 40.16 -22.70 -17.97
CA ASN A 360 40.68 -23.17 -19.25
C ASN A 360 39.66 -23.13 -20.41
N GLU A 361 38.61 -22.31 -20.29
CA GLU A 361 37.62 -22.10 -21.34
C GLU A 361 37.51 -20.62 -21.71
N GLU A 362 37.37 -20.33 -23.00
CA GLU A 362 37.23 -18.96 -23.50
C GLU A 362 35.78 -18.44 -23.45
N ALA A 363 34.82 -19.33 -23.22
CA ALA A 363 33.40 -18.97 -23.22
C ALA A 363 33.07 -18.05 -22.02
N VAL A 364 32.32 -16.99 -22.29
CA VAL A 364 31.86 -16.02 -21.28
C VAL A 364 30.42 -15.60 -21.54
N GLY A 365 29.81 -14.95 -20.55
CA GLY A 365 28.51 -14.30 -20.68
C GLY A 365 27.31 -15.15 -20.30
N TYR A 366 26.12 -14.75 -20.76
CA TYR A 366 24.86 -15.30 -20.28
C TYR A 366 24.66 -16.79 -20.62
N GLY A 367 25.25 -17.28 -21.71
CA GLY A 367 25.22 -18.71 -22.05
C GLY A 367 25.92 -19.57 -21.00
N VAL A 368 27.12 -19.17 -20.58
CA VAL A 368 27.90 -19.84 -19.52
C VAL A 368 27.18 -19.76 -18.18
N LEU A 369 26.59 -18.62 -17.86
CA LEU A 369 25.77 -18.47 -16.65
C LEU A 369 24.58 -19.45 -16.63
N ARG A 370 23.87 -19.60 -17.75
CA ARG A 370 22.76 -20.55 -17.86
C ARG A 370 23.23 -22.00 -17.71
N GLU A 371 24.35 -22.34 -18.34
CA GLU A 371 24.97 -23.66 -18.19
C GLU A 371 25.34 -23.93 -16.73
N TRP A 372 26.00 -22.97 -16.08
CA TRP A 372 26.35 -23.09 -14.66
C TRP A 372 25.12 -23.34 -13.79
N PHE A 373 24.04 -22.56 -13.95
CA PHE A 373 22.79 -22.76 -13.22
C PHE A 373 22.20 -24.16 -13.42
N PHE A 374 22.25 -24.67 -14.65
CA PHE A 374 21.74 -26.00 -14.97
C PHE A 374 22.56 -27.09 -14.25
N VAL A 375 23.90 -27.05 -14.38
CA VAL A 375 24.78 -28.08 -13.81
C VAL A 375 24.82 -28.04 -12.28
N ILE A 376 24.91 -26.85 -11.67
CA ILE A 376 24.90 -26.74 -10.20
C ILE A 376 23.58 -27.23 -9.60
N CYS A 377 22.46 -27.01 -10.29
CA CYS A 377 21.17 -27.54 -9.88
C CYS A 377 21.12 -29.07 -10.02
N GLN A 378 21.71 -29.67 -11.06
CA GLN A 378 21.81 -31.13 -11.12
C GLN A 378 22.60 -31.70 -9.95
N GLU A 379 23.71 -31.09 -9.57
CA GLU A 379 24.53 -31.53 -8.42
C GLU A 379 23.82 -31.33 -7.07
N LEU A 380 23.10 -30.23 -6.90
CA LEU A 380 22.37 -29.93 -5.66
C LEU A 380 21.20 -30.88 -5.42
N PHE A 381 20.51 -31.28 -6.50
CA PHE A 381 19.32 -32.13 -6.44
C PHE A 381 19.60 -33.57 -6.88
N ASP A 382 20.88 -33.96 -7.02
CA ASP A 382 21.25 -35.35 -7.21
C ASP A 382 20.80 -36.15 -5.98
N PRO A 383 19.99 -37.22 -6.14
CA PRO A 383 19.60 -38.09 -5.04
C PRO A 383 20.80 -38.65 -4.25
N LYS A 384 21.96 -38.81 -4.89
CA LYS A 384 23.22 -39.24 -4.22
C LYS A 384 23.80 -38.15 -3.31
N GLY A 385 23.45 -36.89 -3.56
CA GLY A 385 23.97 -35.69 -2.90
C GLY A 385 23.36 -35.39 -1.53
N SER A 386 22.39 -36.17 -1.07
CA SER A 386 21.82 -36.10 0.27
C SER A 386 21.21 -34.76 0.72
N LEU A 387 20.82 -33.87 -0.21
CA LEU A 387 20.15 -32.60 0.14
C LEU A 387 18.65 -32.64 -0.11
N PHE A 388 18.23 -33.21 -1.25
CA PHE A 388 16.83 -33.30 -1.65
C PHE A 388 16.53 -34.73 -2.12
N LEU A 389 15.29 -35.15 -1.94
CA LEU A 389 14.80 -36.48 -2.32
C LEU A 389 13.58 -36.34 -3.23
N ALA A 390 13.40 -37.32 -4.10
CA ALA A 390 12.15 -37.45 -4.85
C ALA A 390 11.07 -38.05 -3.94
N CYS A 391 9.94 -37.37 -3.82
CA CYS A 391 8.75 -37.93 -3.17
C CYS A 391 8.18 -39.08 -4.05
N PRO A 392 7.72 -40.23 -3.49
CA PRO A 392 7.53 -40.58 -2.08
C PRO A 392 8.45 -41.70 -1.54
N SER A 393 9.40 -42.21 -2.33
CA SER A 393 9.97 -43.56 -2.11
C SER A 393 11.40 -43.60 -1.55
N ASP A 394 12.05 -42.47 -1.29
CA ASP A 394 13.45 -42.51 -0.85
C ASP A 394 13.58 -42.48 0.69
N PRO A 395 14.39 -43.36 1.29
CA PRO A 395 14.60 -43.38 2.74
C PRO A 395 15.22 -42.08 3.24
N PRO A 396 14.97 -41.72 4.52
CA PRO A 396 15.48 -40.47 5.09
C PRO A 396 17.00 -40.42 4.99
N VAL A 397 17.46 -39.31 4.44
CA VAL A 397 18.85 -39.04 4.15
C VAL A 397 19.60 -38.53 5.39
N VAL A 398 20.88 -38.91 5.52
CA VAL A 398 21.79 -38.33 6.51
C VAL A 398 22.05 -36.86 6.14
N PRO A 399 21.70 -35.89 7.00
CA PRO A 399 21.80 -34.47 6.65
C PRO A 399 23.25 -34.09 6.33
N ARG A 400 23.49 -33.52 5.13
CA ARG A 400 24.68 -32.67 4.93
C ARG A 400 24.60 -31.43 5.83
N GLU A 401 25.73 -30.75 6.00
CA GLU A 401 25.82 -29.52 6.79
C GLU A 401 24.73 -28.51 6.38
N LEU A 402 24.04 -27.93 7.38
CA LEU A 402 22.96 -26.94 7.22
C LEU A 402 23.28 -25.81 6.22
N ASN A 403 24.56 -25.50 6.06
CA ASN A 403 25.07 -24.49 5.14
C ASN A 403 24.73 -24.79 3.66
N TYR A 404 24.61 -26.07 3.28
CA TYR A 404 24.25 -26.45 1.90
C TYR A 404 22.79 -26.14 1.56
N PHE A 405 21.86 -26.18 2.53
CA PHE A 405 20.47 -25.75 2.30
C PHE A 405 20.38 -24.24 2.06
N ALA A 406 21.12 -23.45 2.85
CA ALA A 406 21.21 -22.00 2.65
C ALA A 406 21.86 -21.67 1.29
N PHE A 407 22.89 -22.41 0.90
CA PHE A 407 23.50 -22.32 -0.42
C PHE A 407 22.53 -22.67 -1.55
N ALA A 408 21.78 -23.78 -1.45
CA ALA A 408 20.76 -24.16 -2.42
C ALA A 408 19.69 -23.07 -2.57
N GLY A 409 19.18 -22.53 -1.45
CA GLY A 409 18.23 -21.41 -1.46
C GLY A 409 18.78 -20.16 -2.17
N ARG A 410 20.08 -19.85 -2.00
CA ARG A 410 20.75 -18.76 -2.73
C ARG A 410 20.83 -19.04 -4.24
N VAL A 411 21.17 -20.27 -4.64
CA VAL A 411 21.24 -20.66 -6.06
C VAL A 411 19.86 -20.54 -6.72
N ILE A 412 18.80 -21.03 -6.08
CA ILE A 412 17.42 -20.91 -6.60
C ILE A 412 16.98 -19.44 -6.69
N ALA A 413 17.26 -18.63 -5.66
CA ALA A 413 16.94 -17.21 -5.68
C ALA A 413 17.69 -16.45 -6.79
N LEU A 414 18.95 -16.81 -7.04
CA LEU A 414 19.75 -16.25 -8.13
C LEU A 414 19.19 -16.68 -9.50
N ALA A 415 18.77 -17.94 -9.66
CA ALA A 415 18.17 -18.43 -10.90
C ALA A 415 16.89 -17.66 -11.24
N LEU A 416 16.03 -17.42 -10.24
CA LEU A 416 14.83 -16.58 -10.38
C LEU A 416 15.18 -15.14 -10.77
N MET A 417 16.15 -14.53 -10.07
CA MET A 417 16.58 -13.15 -10.35
C MET A 417 17.17 -12.99 -11.76
N HIS A 418 17.88 -14.01 -12.26
CA HIS A 418 18.43 -14.04 -13.61
C HIS A 418 17.44 -14.56 -14.66
N GLU A 419 16.20 -14.90 -14.30
CA GLU A 419 15.19 -15.44 -15.23
C GLU A 419 15.67 -16.74 -15.94
N VAL A 420 16.39 -17.60 -15.22
CA VAL A 420 16.92 -18.89 -15.72
C VAL A 420 16.09 -20.05 -15.18
N GLN A 421 15.46 -20.80 -16.09
CA GLN A 421 14.76 -22.03 -15.75
C GLN A 421 15.77 -23.17 -15.49
N VAL A 422 15.69 -23.79 -14.31
CA VAL A 422 16.63 -24.83 -13.84
C VAL A 422 16.06 -26.24 -13.80
N GLY A 423 14.81 -26.44 -14.24
CA GLY A 423 14.23 -27.77 -14.41
C GLY A 423 13.94 -28.54 -13.12
N ILE A 424 13.78 -27.84 -11.98
CA ILE A 424 13.47 -28.44 -10.67
C ILE A 424 12.02 -28.14 -10.31
N THR A 425 11.33 -29.13 -9.74
CA THR A 425 9.97 -29.01 -9.21
C THR A 425 9.98 -29.40 -7.74
N PHE A 426 9.51 -28.50 -6.87
CA PHE A 426 9.26 -28.81 -5.48
C PHE A 426 7.81 -29.20 -5.25
N ASP A 427 7.56 -29.90 -4.15
CA ASP A 427 6.22 -30.17 -3.69
C ASP A 427 5.45 -28.87 -3.38
N PRO A 428 4.16 -28.74 -3.74
CA PRO A 428 3.35 -27.55 -3.43
C PRO A 428 3.37 -27.15 -1.95
N VAL A 429 3.43 -28.12 -1.04
CA VAL A 429 3.48 -27.92 0.42
C VAL A 429 4.75 -27.18 0.82
N PHE A 430 5.88 -27.47 0.17
CA PHE A 430 7.13 -26.77 0.40
C PHE A 430 7.02 -25.28 0.07
N PHE A 431 6.35 -24.93 -1.04
CA PHE A 431 6.11 -23.53 -1.38
C PHE A 431 5.16 -22.85 -0.37
N TYR A 432 4.15 -23.57 0.13
CA TYR A 432 3.24 -23.06 1.15
C TYR A 432 3.98 -22.75 2.46
N GLN A 433 4.88 -23.63 2.91
CA GLN A 433 5.75 -23.37 4.06
C GLN A 433 6.70 -22.19 3.84
N LEU A 434 7.33 -22.09 2.67
CA LEU A 434 8.20 -20.96 2.33
C LEU A 434 7.46 -19.62 2.35
N ALA A 435 6.16 -19.62 2.05
CA ALA A 435 5.30 -18.45 2.16
C ALA A 435 4.89 -18.12 3.61
N GLY A 436 5.32 -18.91 4.60
CA GLY A 436 4.96 -18.76 6.01
C GLY A 436 3.64 -19.43 6.40
N GLY A 437 3.09 -20.29 5.53
CA GLY A 437 1.88 -21.07 5.80
C GLY A 437 2.09 -22.17 6.85
N VAL A 438 1.04 -22.47 7.60
CA VAL A 438 1.02 -23.56 8.59
C VAL A 438 0.39 -24.79 7.95
N ILE A 439 1.16 -25.86 7.79
CA ILE A 439 0.68 -27.13 7.21
C ILE A 439 -0.46 -27.71 8.05
N SER A 440 -1.54 -28.08 7.38
CA SER A 440 -2.66 -28.84 7.93
C SER A 440 -2.65 -30.29 7.43
N LEU A 441 -3.50 -31.13 8.01
CA LEU A 441 -3.68 -32.51 7.53
C LEU A 441 -4.20 -32.57 6.08
N GLU A 442 -4.89 -31.52 5.61
CA GLU A 442 -5.43 -31.45 4.26
C GLU A 442 -4.35 -31.19 3.19
N ASP A 443 -3.16 -30.75 3.62
CA ASP A 443 -2.01 -30.47 2.76
C ASP A 443 -1.11 -31.69 2.55
N ILE A 444 -1.30 -32.77 3.31
CA ILE A 444 -0.49 -34.02 3.28
C ILE A 444 -1.28 -35.12 2.59
#